data_AF-A0A8B6G146-F1
#
_entry.id   AF-A0A8B6G146-F1
#
_cell.length_a   1.000
_cell.length_b   1.000
_cell.length_c   1.000
_cell.angle_alpha   90.00
_cell.angle_beta   90.00
_cell.angle_gamma   90.00
#
_symmetry.space_group_name_H-M   'P 1'
#
loop_
_entity.id
_entity.type
_entity.pdbx_description
1 polymer ?
#
loop_
_entity_poly.entity_id
_entity_poly.type
_entity_poly.pdbx_seq_one_letter_code
_entity_poly.pdbx_strand_id
1 'polypeptide(L)'
;MGNRIYWTAASSSNLNEDLILAKWQSIHIINVHVGHSTLFPSCQHDDLEERERHKKLLKPGSKVYEKLQDIVNSRQMKKDILMLSYVQQTSELGALHSVVNHFAPKIICFSFH
;
A
#
# COMPACT_ATOMS: atom_id res chain seq x y z
N MET A 1 6.49 8.96 -5.28
CA MET A 1 5.70 7.72 -5.47
C MET A 1 5.27 7.22 -4.10
N GLY A 2 3.98 7.38 -3.77
CA GLY A 2 3.44 7.00 -2.45
C GLY A 2 3.39 5.49 -2.24
N ASN A 3 3.13 5.08 -1.01
CA ASN A 3 2.98 3.67 -0.64
C ASN A 3 1.86 3.01 -1.48
N ARG A 4 2.24 2.05 -2.36
CA ARG A 4 1.30 1.37 -3.26
C ARG A 4 0.22 0.58 -2.52
N ILE A 5 0.50 0.11 -1.30
CA ILE A 5 -0.49 -0.56 -0.44
C ILE A 5 -1.63 0.41 -0.15
N TYR A 6 -1.31 1.59 0.38
CA TYR A 6 -2.30 2.61 0.72
C TYR A 6 -3.05 3.14 -0.52
N TRP A 7 -2.34 3.32 -1.65
CA TRP A 7 -2.93 3.78 -2.89
C TRP A 7 -4.06 2.87 -3.40
N THR A 8 -3.98 1.54 -3.21
CA THR A 8 -5.04 0.62 -3.67
C THR A 8 -6.37 0.89 -2.97
N ALA A 9 -6.35 1.11 -1.65
CA ALA A 9 -7.53 1.49 -0.89
C ALA A 9 -7.97 2.92 -1.27
N ALA A 10 -7.11 3.91 -1.08
CA ALA A 10 -7.45 5.34 -1.21
C ALA A 10 -7.91 5.77 -2.62
N SER A 11 -7.49 5.05 -3.68
CA SER A 11 -7.90 5.36 -5.05
C SER A 11 -9.16 4.62 -5.52
N SER A 12 -9.74 3.76 -4.68
CA SER A 12 -10.92 2.96 -5.02
C SER A 12 -12.20 3.64 -4.56
N SER A 13 -12.97 4.18 -5.51
CA SER A 13 -14.24 4.86 -5.21
C SER A 13 -15.22 3.93 -4.49
N ASN A 14 -15.96 4.48 -3.50
CA ASN A 14 -17.07 3.83 -2.80
C ASN A 14 -16.72 2.53 -2.05
N LEU A 15 -15.45 2.32 -1.66
CA LEU A 15 -15.02 1.14 -0.88
C LEU A 15 -15.40 -0.20 -1.55
N ASN A 16 -15.47 -0.23 -2.89
CA ASN A 16 -15.75 -1.47 -3.60
C ASN A 16 -14.59 -2.45 -3.40
N GLU A 17 -14.82 -3.48 -2.59
CA GLU A 17 -13.83 -4.50 -2.23
C GLU A 17 -13.23 -5.18 -3.45
N ASP A 18 -14.05 -5.51 -4.46
CA ASP A 18 -13.58 -6.15 -5.68
C ASP A 18 -12.66 -5.24 -6.50
N LEU A 19 -12.94 -3.93 -6.53
CA LEU A 19 -12.06 -2.95 -7.19
C LEU A 19 -10.74 -2.77 -6.42
N ILE A 20 -10.79 -2.73 -5.09
CA ILE A 20 -9.58 -2.64 -4.25
C ILE A 20 -8.69 -3.87 -4.50
N LEU A 21 -9.27 -5.07 -4.50
CA LEU A 21 -8.56 -6.31 -4.78
C LEU A 21 -8.03 -6.36 -6.22
N ALA A 22 -8.81 -5.90 -7.20
CA ALA A 22 -8.37 -5.80 -8.58
C ALA A 22 -7.11 -4.91 -8.71
N LYS A 23 -7.09 -3.74 -8.08
CA LYS A 23 -5.93 -2.84 -8.05
C LYS A 23 -4.75 -3.43 -7.26
N TRP A 24 -5.02 -4.16 -6.19
CA TRP A 24 -4.01 -4.88 -5.42
C TRP A 24 -3.39 -6.04 -6.19
N GLN A 25 -4.13 -6.70 -7.09
CA GLN A 25 -3.55 -7.77 -7.90
C GLN A 25 -2.80 -7.24 -9.11
N SER A 26 -3.08 -6.00 -9.53
CA SER A 26 -2.41 -5.36 -10.65
C SER A 26 -1.10 -4.65 -10.29
N ILE A 27 -0.55 -4.81 -9.09
CA ILE A 27 0.70 -4.11 -8.72
C ILE A 27 1.86 -4.60 -9.59
N HIS A 28 2.45 -3.68 -10.34
CA HIS A 28 3.56 -3.97 -11.24
C HIS A 28 4.90 -4.14 -10.49
N ILE A 29 5.08 -5.28 -9.82
CA ILE A 29 6.32 -5.63 -9.13
C ILE A 29 7.45 -5.95 -10.14
N ILE A 30 7.08 -6.49 -11.29
CA ILE A 30 7.97 -6.85 -12.41
C ILE A 30 7.66 -6.08 -13.69
N ASN A 31 6.97 -4.93 -13.58
CA ASN A 31 6.60 -4.08 -14.71
C ASN A 31 5.76 -4.78 -15.79
N VAL A 32 4.91 -5.73 -15.39
CA VAL A 32 3.97 -6.42 -16.29
C VAL A 32 2.64 -5.68 -16.29
N HIS A 33 2.23 -5.17 -17.44
CA HIS A 33 1.03 -4.32 -17.64
C HIS A 33 -0.15 -5.08 -18.26
N VAL A 34 -0.14 -6.40 -18.19
CA VAL A 34 -1.17 -7.28 -18.79
C VAL A 34 -1.82 -8.17 -17.72
N GLY A 35 -2.99 -8.73 -18.01
CA GLY A 35 -3.69 -9.65 -17.08
C GLY A 35 -4.56 -8.94 -16.03
N HIS A 36 -4.99 -7.72 -16.34
CA HIS A 36 -5.90 -6.93 -15.55
C HIS A 36 -7.30 -7.55 -15.42
N SER A 37 -8.01 -7.23 -14.33
CA SER A 37 -9.40 -7.65 -14.15
C SER A 37 -10.36 -6.79 -14.99
N THR A 38 -11.60 -7.25 -15.14
CA THR A 38 -12.66 -6.49 -15.82
C THR A 38 -12.96 -5.16 -15.14
N LEU A 39 -12.77 -5.07 -13.82
CA LEU A 39 -13.02 -3.87 -13.02
C LEU A 39 -11.85 -2.86 -13.07
N PHE A 40 -10.66 -3.31 -13.44
CA PHE A 40 -9.47 -2.47 -13.51
C PHE A 40 -8.63 -2.87 -14.74
N PRO A 41 -9.06 -2.50 -15.97
CA PRO A 41 -8.52 -3.07 -17.22
C PRO A 41 -7.14 -2.55 -17.62
N SER A 42 -6.69 -1.41 -17.06
CA SER A 42 -5.42 -0.79 -17.38
C SER A 42 -4.79 -0.11 -16.17
N CYS A 43 -3.47 -0.01 -16.20
CA CYS A 43 -2.67 0.62 -15.17
C CYS A 43 -3.02 2.11 -15.03
N GLN A 44 -2.98 2.61 -13.80
CA GLN A 44 -3.19 4.03 -13.49
C GLN A 44 -1.88 4.66 -13.03
N HIS A 45 -0.94 4.81 -13.96
CA HIS A 45 0.26 5.61 -13.77
C HIS A 45 0.72 6.19 -15.11
N ASP A 46 1.37 7.35 -15.06
CA ASP A 46 2.06 7.92 -16.21
C ASP A 46 3.25 7.06 -16.61
N ASP A 47 3.85 7.38 -17.76
CA ASP A 47 5.09 6.75 -18.20
C ASP A 47 6.18 6.88 -17.13
N LEU A 48 6.90 5.78 -16.92
CA LEU A 48 8.00 5.76 -15.97
C LEU A 48 9.09 6.73 -16.40
N GLU A 49 9.53 7.62 -15.51
CA GLU A 49 10.71 8.46 -15.74
C GLU A 49 11.97 7.60 -16.02
N GLU A 50 12.97 8.17 -16.71
CA GLU A 50 14.20 7.46 -17.13
C GLU A 50 14.87 6.70 -15.96
N ARG A 51 14.96 7.34 -14.80
CA ARG A 51 15.49 6.73 -13.57
C ARG A 51 14.69 5.50 -13.13
N GLU A 52 13.36 5.55 -13.22
CA GLU A 52 12.48 4.47 -12.78
C GLU A 52 12.53 3.29 -13.76
N ARG A 53 12.67 3.56 -15.06
CA ARG A 53 12.88 2.51 -16.08
C ARG A 53 14.18 1.73 -15.88
N HIS A 54 15.21 2.38 -15.34
CA HIS A 54 16.52 1.77 -15.12
C HIS A 54 16.61 0.99 -13.80
N LYS A 55 15.56 0.98 -12.97
CA LYS A 55 15.54 0.17 -11.75
C LYS A 55 15.55 -1.31 -12.09
N LYS A 56 16.42 -2.06 -11.41
CA LYS A 56 16.47 -3.52 -11.53
C LYS A 56 15.19 -4.12 -10.95
N LEU A 57 14.39 -4.72 -11.81
CA LEU A 57 13.19 -5.45 -11.45
C LEU A 57 13.54 -6.87 -11.00
N LEU A 58 12.62 -7.50 -10.26
CA LEU A 58 12.73 -8.92 -9.95
C LEU A 58 12.57 -9.74 -11.23
N LYS A 59 13.32 -10.84 -11.32
CA LYS A 59 13.20 -11.78 -12.44
C LYS A 59 12.04 -12.75 -12.17
N PRO A 60 11.10 -12.92 -13.11
CA PRO A 60 10.11 -14.00 -13.05
C PRO A 60 10.82 -15.36 -12.87
N GLY A 61 10.23 -16.26 -12.07
CA GLY A 61 10.82 -17.57 -11.76
C GLY A 61 12.02 -17.55 -10.83
N SER A 62 12.40 -16.39 -10.28
CA SER A 62 13.32 -16.35 -9.14
C SER A 62 12.59 -16.75 -7.86
N LYS A 63 13.27 -17.45 -6.94
CA LYS A 63 12.70 -17.84 -5.64
C LYS A 63 12.15 -16.63 -4.85
N VAL A 64 12.77 -15.46 -5.00
CA VAL A 64 12.33 -14.22 -4.35
C VAL A 64 11.01 -13.74 -4.94
N TYR A 65 10.86 -13.79 -6.27
CA TYR A 65 9.63 -13.43 -6.95
C TYR A 65 8.48 -14.36 -6.58
N GLU A 66 8.71 -15.67 -6.55
CA GLU A 66 7.69 -16.66 -6.17
C GLU A 66 7.18 -16.43 -4.75
N LYS A 67 8.10 -16.29 -3.78
CA LYS A 67 7.72 -15.98 -2.38
C LYS A 67 6.94 -14.68 -2.27
N LEU A 68 7.33 -13.66 -3.05
CA LEU A 68 6.63 -12.39 -3.05
C LEU A 68 5.22 -12.52 -3.64
N GLN A 69 5.06 -13.28 -4.72
CA GLN A 69 3.76 -13.61 -5.30
C GLN A 69 2.87 -14.37 -4.32
N ASP A 70 3.42 -15.33 -3.56
CA ASP A 70 2.68 -16.05 -2.53
C ASP A 70 2.15 -15.11 -1.44
N ILE A 71 2.98 -14.16 -0.98
CA ILE A 71 2.58 -13.18 0.04
C ILE A 71 1.49 -12.26 -0.51
N VAL A 72 1.71 -11.69 -1.70
CA VAL A 72 0.78 -10.74 -2.34
C VAL A 72 -0.58 -11.39 -2.60
N ASN A 73 -0.59 -12.66 -3.02
CA ASN A 73 -1.82 -13.40 -3.30
C ASN A 73 -2.41 -14.13 -2.09
N SER A 74 -1.74 -14.12 -0.94
CA SER A 74 -2.19 -14.82 0.25
C SER A 74 -3.57 -14.33 0.70
N ARG A 75 -4.36 -15.24 1.24
CA ARG A 75 -5.71 -14.93 1.76
C ARG A 75 -5.65 -13.86 2.86
N GLN A 76 -4.64 -13.93 3.73
CA GLN A 76 -4.47 -12.97 4.82
C GLN A 76 -4.17 -11.58 4.27
N MET A 77 -3.22 -11.46 3.33
CA MET A 77 -2.87 -10.17 2.74
C MET A 77 -4.08 -9.51 2.07
N LYS A 78 -4.87 -10.27 1.29
CA LYS A 78 -6.10 -9.74 0.66
C LYS A 78 -7.10 -9.21 1.69
N LYS A 79 -7.28 -9.89 2.82
CA LYS A 79 -8.13 -9.40 3.91
C LYS A 79 -7.58 -8.12 4.52
N ASP A 80 -6.27 -8.08 4.80
CA ASP A 80 -5.63 -6.92 5.41
C ASP A 80 -5.74 -5.68 4.51
N ILE A 81 -5.62 -5.87 3.19
CA ILE A 81 -5.82 -4.81 2.19
C ILE A 81 -7.23 -4.22 2.25
N LEU A 82 -8.25 -5.06 2.42
CA LEU A 82 -9.64 -4.60 2.56
C LEU A 82 -9.88 -3.86 3.88
N MET A 83 -9.08 -4.14 4.92
CA MET A 83 -9.17 -3.45 6.21
C MET A 83 -8.39 -2.13 6.26
N LEU A 84 -7.75 -1.72 5.16
CA LEU A 84 -7.02 -0.46 5.12
C LEU A 84 -7.96 0.74 5.25
N SER A 85 -7.52 1.74 6.01
CA SER A 85 -8.19 3.04 6.05
C SER A 85 -8.09 3.72 4.68
N TYR A 86 -9.25 4.01 4.10
CA TYR A 86 -9.39 4.71 2.82
C TYR A 86 -9.02 6.20 2.89
N VAL A 87 -9.24 6.82 4.06
CA VAL A 87 -9.37 8.28 4.17
C VAL A 87 -8.02 8.96 4.32
N GLN A 88 -7.20 8.57 5.29
CA GLN A 88 -5.86 9.14 5.52
C GLN A 88 -4.90 8.15 6.18
N GLN A 89 -3.61 8.29 5.86
CA GLN A 89 -2.52 7.60 6.54
C GLN A 89 -2.32 8.24 7.92
N THR A 90 -2.54 7.47 9.00
CA THR A 90 -2.37 7.99 10.38
C THR A 90 -0.90 8.13 10.79
N SER A 91 0.05 7.86 9.91
CA SER A 91 1.49 7.92 10.22
C SER A 91 1.93 9.33 10.62
N GLU A 92 1.40 10.36 9.96
CA GLU A 92 1.73 11.76 10.27
C GLU A 92 1.18 12.16 11.65
N LEU A 93 -0.08 11.79 11.95
CA LEU A 93 -0.69 11.99 13.26
C LEU A 93 0.07 11.21 14.35
N GLY A 94 0.47 9.97 14.07
CA GLY A 94 1.26 9.14 14.97
C GLY A 94 2.64 9.74 15.25
N ALA A 95 3.31 10.29 14.23
CA ALA A 95 4.58 11.00 14.39
C ALA A 95 4.41 12.27 15.23
N LEU A 96 3.36 13.06 14.97
CA LEU A 96 3.03 14.24 15.78
C LEU A 96 2.76 13.86 17.23
N HIS A 97 1.94 12.83 17.49
CA HIS A 97 1.71 12.31 18.83
C HIS A 97 3.00 11.81 19.51
N SER A 98 3.91 11.18 18.76
CA SER A 98 5.22 10.75 19.30
C SER A 98 6.08 11.95 19.70
N VAL A 99 6.11 13.01 18.88
CA VAL A 99 6.84 14.25 19.20
C VAL A 99 6.23 14.94 20.41
N VAL A 100 4.90 15.08 20.45
CA VAL A 100 4.19 15.67 21.60
C VAL A 100 4.45 14.85 22.87
N ASN A 101 4.36 13.51 22.83
CA ASN A 101 4.68 12.68 23.99
C ASN A 101 6.15 12.76 24.41
N HIS A 102 7.08 13.03 23.47
CA HIS A 102 8.50 13.21 23.78
C HIS A 102 8.75 14.51 24.56
N PHE A 103 8.11 15.62 24.17
CA PHE A 103 8.30 16.92 24.81
C PHE A 103 7.34 17.20 25.98
N ALA A 104 6.15 16.60 25.96
CA ALA A 104 5.12 16.70 26.98
C ALA A 104 4.55 15.31 27.27
N PRO A 105 5.29 14.45 28.00
CA PRO A 105 4.79 13.15 28.43
C PRO A 105 3.45 13.31 29.16
N LYS A 106 2.48 12.43 28.88
CA LYS A 106 1.14 12.46 29.50
C LYS A 106 1.10 12.35 31.03
N ILE A 107 2.26 12.15 31.68
CA ILE A 107 2.40 11.76 33.08
C ILE A 107 2.53 12.99 34.01
N ILE A 108 2.71 14.21 33.50
CA ILE A 108 2.93 15.40 34.34
C ILE A 108 1.62 16.03 34.87
N CYS A 109 0.44 15.47 34.55
CA CYS A 109 -0.86 16.09 34.88
C CYS A 109 -1.73 15.31 35.88
N PHE A 110 -1.18 14.31 36.59
CA PHE A 110 -1.85 13.68 37.73
C PHE A 110 -0.96 13.77 38.98
N SER A 111 -0.76 14.99 39.48
CA SER A 111 -0.47 15.18 40.90
C SER A 111 -1.81 15.31 41.60
N PHE A 112 -2.27 14.23 42.23
CA PHE A 112 -3.43 14.29 43.13
C PHE A 112 -3.04 15.12 44.36
N HIS A 113 -3.83 16.15 44.66
CA HIS A 113 -3.85 16.82 45.97
C HIS A 113 -4.80 16.06 46.90
#